data_AF-A0A7X6PWS1-F1
#
_entry.id   AF-A0A7X6PWS1-F1
#
_cell.length_a   1.000
_cell.length_b   1.000
_cell.length_c   1.000
_cell.angle_alpha   90.00
_cell.angle_beta   90.00
_cell.angle_gamma   90.00
#
_symmetry.space_group_name_H-M   'P 1'
#
loop_
_entity.id
_entity.type
_entity.pdbx_description
1 polymer ?
#
loop_
_entity_poly.entity_id
_entity_poly.type
_entity_poly.pdbx_seq_one_letter_code
_entity_poly.pdbx_strand_id
1 'polypeptide(L)'
;VSIGQLVSLDYSDPFLDPHREFQKMKMHPLISALLKDGKMLQYGAKSVPVSGYYSVPRLVFDGALIIGDSASLFNGMMIKGINLAMRSGMAAAEAIFECLINDDFSIDRLEKYSQKLSKTKEMKGLYRTRNFHQAMEKGLYFGMMTAGLQHILGGSIFGMRLKSAPDHTHLKTVKEFYGRENVTDHEKGDIKYDGSLTFDKETDIYYSGATHEEDQPPHLHIRDYDICYTRCTEEYQNPCVRFCPAQVYEMEIDEATGKREMRLNFSNCVHCKTCDIKDPYENITWVAPEGGGGPKYNIM
;
A
#
# COMPACT_ATOMS: atom_id res chain seq x y z
N VAL A 1 -8.53 -2.90 21.40
CA VAL A 1 -9.09 -3.29 20.08
C VAL A 1 -8.11 -2.84 19.02
N SER A 2 -7.74 -3.69 18.06
CA SER A 2 -7.04 -3.27 16.84
C SER A 2 -8.02 -3.37 15.69
N ILE A 3 -8.16 -2.29 14.93
CA ILE A 3 -9.08 -2.18 13.79
C ILE A 3 -8.37 -1.41 12.68
N GLY A 4 -8.58 -1.85 11.44
CA GLY A 4 -8.02 -1.21 10.26
C GLY A 4 -8.85 -1.55 9.04
N GLN A 5 -8.60 -0.83 7.95
CA GLN A 5 -9.19 -1.09 6.66
C GLN A 5 -8.07 -1.29 5.63
N LEU A 6 -8.24 -2.28 4.77
CA LEU A 6 -7.40 -2.47 3.59
C LEU A 6 -8.16 -1.93 2.38
N VAL A 7 -7.54 -0.99 1.68
CA VAL A 7 -8.01 -0.50 0.38
C VAL A 7 -6.97 -0.88 -0.64
N SER A 8 -7.40 -1.56 -1.70
CA SER A 8 -6.52 -1.93 -2.79
C SER A 8 -6.16 -0.71 -3.61
N LEU A 9 -4.89 -0.53 -3.97
CA LEU A 9 -4.41 0.64 -4.71
C LEU A 9 -4.74 0.57 -6.21
N ASP A 10 -5.41 -0.46 -6.68
CA ASP A 10 -5.98 -0.58 -8.04
C ASP A 10 -7.36 0.11 -8.20
N TYR A 11 -7.81 0.92 -7.23
CA TYR A 11 -9.04 1.69 -7.36
C TYR A 11 -8.96 2.70 -8.52
N SER A 12 -10.10 2.94 -9.17
CA SER A 12 -10.19 3.82 -10.35
C SER A 12 -10.66 5.24 -10.05
N ASP A 13 -11.27 5.48 -8.88
CA ASP A 13 -11.79 6.78 -8.49
C ASP A 13 -10.66 7.74 -8.04
N PRO A 14 -10.43 8.89 -8.71
CA PRO A 14 -9.40 9.86 -8.34
C PRO A 14 -9.68 10.64 -7.03
N PHE A 15 -10.90 10.56 -6.50
CA PHE A 15 -11.31 11.18 -5.25
C PHE A 15 -11.39 10.21 -4.08
N LEU A 16 -11.17 8.90 -4.29
CA LEU A 16 -11.09 7.95 -3.20
C LEU A 16 -9.93 8.31 -2.26
N ASP A 17 -10.26 8.44 -0.98
CA ASP A 17 -9.31 8.66 0.11
C ASP A 17 -9.41 7.45 1.07
N PRO A 18 -8.40 6.57 1.10
CA PRO A 18 -8.41 5.40 1.97
C PRO A 18 -8.54 5.73 3.47
N HIS A 19 -7.98 6.86 3.91
CA HIS A 19 -8.14 7.32 5.29
C HIS A 19 -9.60 7.68 5.55
N ARG A 20 -10.21 8.48 4.67
CA ARG A 20 -11.62 8.86 4.82
C ARG A 20 -12.57 7.67 4.80
N GLU A 21 -12.33 6.69 3.93
CA GLU A 21 -13.15 5.47 3.89
C GLU A 21 -13.01 4.65 5.18
N PHE A 22 -11.84 4.67 5.83
CA PHE A 22 -11.65 4.04 7.13
C PHE A 22 -12.43 4.76 8.23
N GLN A 23 -12.45 6.10 8.19
CA GLN A 23 -13.23 6.91 9.12
C GLN A 23 -14.74 6.66 8.92
N LYS A 24 -15.23 6.59 7.68
CA LYS A 24 -16.63 6.20 7.36
C LYS A 24 -16.97 4.80 7.83
N MET A 25 -16.05 3.84 7.69
CA MET A 25 -16.25 2.47 8.18
C MET A 25 -16.54 2.46 9.69
N LYS A 26 -15.83 3.30 10.47
CA LYS A 26 -16.07 3.43 11.92
C LYS A 26 -17.45 3.98 12.27
N MET A 27 -18.09 4.74 11.38
CA MET A 27 -19.44 5.28 11.58
C MET A 27 -20.54 4.22 11.44
N HIS A 28 -20.25 3.05 10.86
CA HIS A 28 -21.23 1.97 10.73
C HIS A 28 -21.74 1.53 12.11
N PRO A 29 -23.06 1.35 12.36
CA PRO A 29 -23.63 1.10 13.69
C PRO A 29 -22.99 -0.07 14.45
N LEU A 30 -22.63 -1.15 13.73
CA LEU A 30 -21.94 -2.30 14.33
C LEU A 30 -20.55 -1.94 14.84
N ILE A 31 -19.80 -1.12 14.10
CA ILE A 31 -18.42 -0.77 14.44
C ILE A 31 -18.41 0.34 15.49
N SER A 32 -19.24 1.37 15.33
CA SER A 32 -19.34 2.45 16.31
C SER A 32 -19.77 1.94 17.69
N ALA A 33 -20.66 0.94 17.76
CA ALA A 33 -21.03 0.30 19.01
C ALA A 33 -19.85 -0.41 19.71
N LEU A 34 -18.93 -1.01 18.95
CA LEU A 34 -17.74 -1.68 19.48
C LEU A 34 -16.66 -0.69 19.95
N LEU A 35 -16.65 0.51 19.37
CA LEU A 35 -15.69 1.57 19.68
C LEU A 35 -16.23 2.60 20.68
N LYS A 36 -17.48 2.45 21.11
CA LYS A 36 -18.14 3.36 22.05
C LYS A 36 -17.30 3.53 23.31
N ASP A 37 -17.13 4.79 23.73
CA ASP A 37 -16.33 5.20 24.90
C ASP A 37 -14.83 4.80 24.82
N GLY A 38 -14.39 4.30 23.67
CA GLY A 38 -13.01 3.97 23.40
C GLY A 38 -12.16 5.22 23.13
N LYS A 39 -10.84 5.08 23.30
CA LYS A 39 -9.86 6.12 22.98
C LYS A 39 -8.87 5.57 21.96
N MET A 40 -8.57 6.35 20.92
CA MET A 40 -7.48 6.03 20.00
C MET A 40 -6.15 6.13 20.76
N LEU A 41 -5.37 5.04 20.74
CA LEU A 41 -4.07 4.98 21.39
C LEU A 41 -2.92 5.16 20.41
N GLN A 42 -3.08 4.65 19.18
CA GLN A 42 -2.06 4.73 18.15
C GLN A 42 -2.71 4.63 16.77
N TYR A 43 -2.13 5.31 15.79
CA TYR A 43 -2.51 5.26 14.38
C TYR A 43 -1.31 4.87 13.52
N GLY A 44 -1.55 4.14 12.44
CA GLY A 44 -0.53 3.83 11.44
C GLY A 44 -1.13 3.45 10.10
N ALA A 45 -0.30 3.55 9.07
CA ALA A 45 -0.67 3.14 7.72
C ALA A 45 0.52 2.48 7.02
N LYS A 46 0.24 1.43 6.24
CA LYS A 46 1.26 0.69 5.49
C LYS A 46 0.67 0.06 4.24
N SER A 47 1.39 0.10 3.12
CA SER A 47 1.08 -0.70 1.94
C SER A 47 1.45 -2.17 2.18
N VAL A 48 0.67 -3.09 1.62
CA VAL A 48 0.97 -4.53 1.60
C VAL A 48 0.85 -5.05 0.16
N PRO A 49 1.71 -5.98 -0.28
CA PRO A 49 1.65 -6.52 -1.63
C PRO A 49 0.49 -7.52 -1.75
N VAL A 50 -0.50 -7.25 -2.60
CA VAL A 50 -1.70 -8.11 -2.73
C VAL A 50 -1.78 -8.91 -4.02
N SER A 51 -0.91 -8.64 -5.01
CA SER A 51 -0.94 -9.27 -6.34
C SER A 51 -0.68 -10.80 -6.34
N GLY A 52 -0.20 -11.37 -5.23
CA GLY A 52 -0.17 -12.81 -4.98
C GLY A 52 1.03 -13.54 -5.57
N TYR A 53 0.89 -14.84 -5.88
CA TYR A 53 2.02 -15.67 -6.27
C TYR A 53 2.72 -15.20 -7.57
N TYR A 54 1.98 -14.64 -8.52
CA TYR A 54 2.53 -14.27 -9.82
C TYR A 54 3.36 -12.97 -9.81
N SER A 55 3.34 -12.21 -8.72
CA SER A 55 4.18 -11.03 -8.52
C SER A 55 5.46 -11.33 -7.73
N VAL A 56 5.66 -12.57 -7.27
CA VAL A 56 6.89 -12.98 -6.60
C VAL A 56 8.05 -12.89 -7.61
N PRO A 57 9.07 -12.05 -7.37
CA PRO A 57 10.17 -11.86 -8.29
C PRO A 57 11.16 -13.04 -8.21
N ARG A 58 12.23 -12.98 -9.00
CA ARG A 58 13.40 -13.81 -8.71
C ARG A 58 13.90 -13.48 -7.29
N LEU A 59 14.11 -14.51 -6.49
CA LEU A 59 14.41 -14.36 -5.07
C LEU A 59 15.92 -14.33 -4.76
N VAL A 60 16.74 -14.79 -5.71
CA VAL A 60 18.18 -14.98 -5.57
C VAL A 60 18.92 -14.25 -6.67
N PHE A 61 19.96 -13.54 -6.27
CA PHE A 61 20.89 -12.81 -7.13
C PHE A 61 22.32 -13.06 -6.64
N ASP A 62 23.30 -12.73 -7.46
CA ASP A 62 24.70 -12.82 -7.05
C ASP A 62 24.95 -11.90 -5.84
N GLY A 63 25.23 -12.53 -4.69
CA GLY A 63 25.48 -11.83 -3.42
C GLY A 63 24.23 -11.29 -2.70
N ALA A 64 23.01 -11.58 -3.16
CA ALA A 64 21.80 -11.04 -2.53
C ALA A 64 20.59 -11.99 -2.57
N LEU A 65 19.76 -11.91 -1.52
CA LEU A 65 18.47 -12.60 -1.41
C LEU A 65 17.37 -11.60 -1.09
N ILE A 66 16.18 -11.79 -1.65
CA ILE A 66 14.98 -11.01 -1.30
C ILE A 66 14.04 -11.89 -0.46
N ILE A 67 13.64 -11.40 0.71
CA ILE A 67 12.75 -12.10 1.65
C ILE A 67 11.53 -11.25 2.02
N GLY A 68 10.53 -11.86 2.66
CA GLY A 68 9.36 -11.16 3.20
C GLY A 68 8.49 -10.46 2.16
N ASP A 69 7.83 -9.39 2.58
CA ASP A 69 6.92 -8.62 1.72
C ASP A 69 7.67 -7.91 0.59
N SER A 70 8.98 -7.65 0.72
CA SER A 70 9.82 -7.17 -0.38
C SER A 70 9.88 -8.17 -1.55
N ALA A 71 9.70 -9.47 -1.27
CA ALA A 71 9.57 -10.53 -2.27
C ALA A 71 8.09 -10.80 -2.66
N SER A 72 7.17 -9.89 -2.32
CA SER A 72 5.73 -10.06 -2.52
C SER A 72 5.15 -11.31 -1.84
N LEU A 73 5.75 -11.76 -0.73
CA LEU A 73 5.35 -12.97 -0.02
C LEU A 73 4.19 -12.71 0.97
N PHE A 74 3.02 -12.37 0.43
CA PHE A 74 1.82 -12.08 1.21
C PHE A 74 0.59 -12.76 0.60
N ASN A 75 -0.21 -13.44 1.43
CA ASN A 75 -1.44 -14.06 0.99
C ASN A 75 -2.63 -13.10 1.16
N GLY A 76 -2.99 -12.42 0.07
CA GLY A 76 -4.10 -11.45 0.03
C GLY A 76 -5.45 -11.99 0.47
N MET A 77 -5.77 -13.25 0.13
CA MET A 77 -7.06 -13.87 0.50
C MET A 77 -7.20 -14.10 2.01
N MET A 78 -6.09 -14.44 2.68
CA MET A 78 -6.09 -14.69 4.13
C MET A 78 -5.68 -13.46 4.95
N ILE A 79 -5.19 -12.40 4.30
CA ILE A 79 -4.55 -11.23 4.92
C ILE A 79 -3.41 -11.70 5.84
N LYS A 80 -2.49 -12.52 5.30
CA LYS A 80 -1.37 -13.11 6.05
C LYS A 80 -0.06 -13.02 5.27
N GLY A 81 0.88 -12.24 5.81
CA GLY A 81 2.27 -12.16 5.33
C GLY A 81 3.32 -12.61 6.36
N ILE A 82 3.09 -12.38 7.65
CA ILE A 82 4.09 -12.62 8.71
C ILE A 82 4.65 -14.05 8.68
N ASN A 83 3.79 -15.06 8.52
CA ASN A 83 4.23 -16.45 8.44
C ASN A 83 5.09 -16.72 7.21
N LEU A 84 4.73 -16.17 6.05
CA LEU A 84 5.53 -16.26 4.82
C LEU A 84 6.87 -15.54 4.98
N ALA A 85 6.86 -14.34 5.57
CA ALA A 85 8.06 -13.57 5.84
C ALA A 85 9.02 -14.33 6.77
N MET A 86 8.53 -14.84 7.90
CA MET A 86 9.33 -15.66 8.83
C MET A 86 9.90 -16.90 8.14
N ARG A 87 9.08 -17.64 7.38
CA ARG A 87 9.55 -18.83 6.64
C ARG A 87 10.61 -18.50 5.60
N SER A 88 10.44 -17.38 4.90
CA SER A 88 11.42 -16.92 3.92
C SER A 88 12.75 -16.54 4.57
N GLY A 89 12.72 -15.87 5.73
CA GLY A 89 13.93 -15.55 6.50
C GLY A 89 14.64 -16.80 7.01
N MET A 90 13.91 -17.78 7.55
CA MET A 90 14.48 -19.06 7.98
C MET A 90 15.14 -19.81 6.82
N ALA A 91 14.45 -19.94 5.68
CA ALA A 91 14.98 -20.64 4.51
C ALA A 91 16.20 -19.93 3.90
N ALA A 92 16.21 -18.59 3.89
CA ALA A 92 17.35 -17.79 3.45
C ALA A 92 18.55 -17.97 4.39
N ALA A 93 18.33 -17.91 5.70
CA ALA A 93 19.39 -18.10 6.70
C ALA A 93 20.04 -19.49 6.60
N GLU A 94 19.24 -20.56 6.43
CA GLU A 94 19.78 -21.90 6.22
C GLU A 94 20.62 -21.99 4.93
N ALA A 95 20.16 -21.38 3.84
CA ALA A 95 20.89 -21.39 2.57
C ALA A 95 22.23 -20.63 2.69
N ILE A 96 22.23 -19.45 3.32
CA ILE A 96 23.44 -18.66 3.59
C ILE A 96 24.40 -19.45 4.49
N PHE A 97 23.89 -20.09 5.54
CA PHE A 97 24.71 -20.87 6.46
C PHE A 97 25.38 -22.07 5.76
N GLU A 98 24.65 -22.75 4.87
CA GLU A 98 25.25 -23.79 4.02
C GLU A 98 26.33 -23.22 3.10
N CYS A 99 26.14 -22.02 2.51
CA CYS A 99 27.16 -21.37 1.68
C CYS A 99 28.41 -21.04 2.50
N LEU A 100 28.25 -20.52 3.73
CA LEU A 100 29.34 -20.19 4.65
C LEU A 100 30.17 -21.42 5.05
N ILE A 101 29.53 -22.56 5.33
CA ILE A 101 30.23 -23.81 5.69
C ILE A 101 31.09 -24.33 4.52
N ASN A 102 30.58 -24.19 3.29
CA ASN A 102 31.22 -24.76 2.10
C ASN A 102 32.11 -23.76 1.35
N ASP A 103 32.20 -22.51 1.82
CA ASP A 103 32.85 -21.39 1.14
C ASP A 103 32.42 -21.24 -0.34
N ASP A 104 31.11 -21.38 -0.58
CA ASP A 104 30.53 -21.43 -1.92
C ASP A 104 29.25 -20.58 -1.96
N PHE A 105 29.41 -19.35 -2.44
CA PHE A 105 28.34 -18.35 -2.61
C PHE A 105 27.84 -18.27 -4.05
N SER A 106 28.08 -19.32 -4.85
CA SER A 106 27.55 -19.39 -6.20
C SER A 106 26.02 -19.32 -6.19
N ILE A 107 25.46 -18.76 -7.26
CA ILE A 107 24.01 -18.64 -7.42
C ILE A 107 23.30 -19.99 -7.27
N ASP A 108 23.91 -21.09 -7.74
CA ASP A 108 23.38 -22.44 -7.63
C ASP A 108 23.24 -22.90 -6.17
N ARG A 109 24.16 -22.51 -5.29
CA ARG A 109 24.04 -22.77 -3.85
C ARG A 109 22.97 -21.91 -3.21
N LEU A 110 22.95 -20.62 -3.50
CA LEU A 110 21.96 -19.70 -2.96
C LEU A 110 20.53 -20.04 -3.41
N GLU A 111 20.34 -20.59 -4.61
CA GLU A 111 19.04 -21.01 -5.16
C GLU A 111 18.36 -22.11 -4.32
N LYS A 112 19.11 -22.79 -3.42
CA LYS A 112 18.52 -23.67 -2.40
C LYS A 112 17.49 -22.93 -1.54
N TYR A 113 17.62 -21.62 -1.33
CA TYR A 113 16.62 -20.80 -0.66
C TYR A 113 15.25 -20.89 -1.38
N SER A 114 15.19 -20.57 -2.68
CA SER A 114 13.98 -20.66 -3.50
C SER A 114 13.37 -22.08 -3.46
N GLN A 115 14.23 -23.10 -3.54
CA GLN A 115 13.80 -24.50 -3.50
C GLN A 115 13.21 -24.90 -2.15
N LYS A 116 13.83 -24.49 -1.04
CA LYS A 116 13.31 -24.75 0.32
C LYS A 116 11.98 -24.01 0.53
N LEU A 117 11.92 -22.73 0.16
CA LEU A 117 10.72 -21.91 0.32
C LEU A 117 9.53 -22.47 -0.48
N SER A 118 9.73 -22.86 -1.74
CA SER A 118 8.67 -23.44 -2.59
C SER A 118 8.05 -24.73 -2.03
N LYS A 119 8.78 -25.48 -1.18
CA LYS A 119 8.28 -26.70 -0.54
C LYS A 119 7.41 -26.43 0.70
N THR A 120 7.47 -25.23 1.28
CA THR A 120 6.73 -24.85 2.49
C THR A 120 5.21 -24.89 2.28
N LYS A 121 4.46 -25.07 3.37
CA LYS A 121 2.98 -25.07 3.32
C LYS A 121 2.46 -23.68 2.96
N GLU A 122 3.14 -22.66 3.44
CA GLU A 122 2.83 -21.24 3.26
C GLU A 122 2.94 -20.86 1.78
N MET A 123 4.04 -21.22 1.10
CA MET A 123 4.21 -20.95 -0.33
C MET A 123 3.24 -21.73 -1.20
N LYS A 124 2.94 -22.99 -0.84
CA LYS A 124 1.86 -23.77 -1.48
C LYS A 124 0.48 -23.13 -1.27
N GLY A 125 0.25 -22.52 -0.10
CA GLY A 125 -0.96 -21.75 0.20
C GLY A 125 -1.08 -20.50 -0.66
N LEU A 126 0.01 -19.74 -0.83
CA LEU A 126 0.07 -18.59 -1.75
C LEU A 126 -0.19 -19.01 -3.20
N TYR A 127 0.38 -20.13 -3.64
CA TYR A 127 0.11 -20.68 -4.97
C TYR A 127 -1.36 -21.08 -5.15
N ARG A 128 -2.01 -21.62 -4.12
CA ARG A 128 -3.46 -21.94 -4.17
C ARG A 128 -4.35 -20.72 -4.26
N THR A 129 -3.86 -19.52 -3.95
CA THR A 129 -4.61 -18.26 -4.05
C THR A 129 -4.06 -17.33 -5.12
N ARG A 130 -3.26 -17.85 -6.06
CA ARG A 130 -2.47 -17.11 -7.07
C ARG A 130 -3.25 -16.17 -7.99
N ASN A 131 -4.56 -16.35 -8.12
CA ASN A 131 -5.42 -15.54 -8.98
C ASN A 131 -6.45 -14.71 -8.18
N PHE A 132 -6.36 -14.72 -6.84
CA PHE A 132 -7.40 -14.14 -5.97
C PHE A 132 -7.55 -12.64 -6.21
N HIS A 133 -6.46 -11.88 -6.19
CA HIS A 133 -6.53 -10.43 -6.32
C HIS A 133 -7.02 -10.00 -7.71
N GLN A 134 -6.49 -10.61 -8.77
CA GLN A 134 -6.91 -10.34 -10.14
C GLN A 134 -8.36 -10.74 -10.44
N ALA A 135 -8.91 -11.68 -9.65
CA ALA A 135 -10.33 -11.99 -9.69
C ALA A 135 -11.16 -10.87 -9.02
N MET A 136 -10.69 -10.35 -7.87
CA MET A 136 -11.34 -9.27 -7.12
C MET A 136 -11.28 -7.91 -7.84
N GLU A 137 -10.24 -7.66 -8.64
CA GLU A 137 -10.14 -6.50 -9.57
C GLU A 137 -11.37 -6.38 -10.49
N LYS A 138 -12.01 -7.50 -10.84
CA LYS A 138 -13.20 -7.54 -11.71
C LYS A 138 -14.52 -7.28 -10.96
N GLY A 139 -14.43 -6.80 -9.73
CA GLY A 139 -15.56 -6.45 -8.87
C GLY A 139 -15.93 -7.55 -7.88
N LEU A 140 -16.56 -7.14 -6.77
CA LEU A 140 -16.81 -7.98 -5.59
C LEU A 140 -17.53 -9.29 -5.92
N TYR A 141 -18.66 -9.25 -6.64
CA TYR A 141 -19.47 -10.44 -6.90
C TYR A 141 -18.79 -11.45 -7.82
N PHE A 142 -18.19 -10.96 -8.91
CA PHE A 142 -17.45 -11.81 -9.84
C PHE A 142 -16.18 -12.37 -9.18
N GLY A 143 -15.48 -11.52 -8.43
CA GLY A 143 -14.31 -11.90 -7.64
C GLY A 143 -14.63 -12.98 -6.62
N MET A 144 -15.69 -12.83 -5.84
CA MET A 144 -16.11 -13.85 -4.86
C MET A 144 -16.48 -15.19 -5.52
N MET A 145 -17.24 -15.16 -6.62
CA MET A 145 -17.63 -16.37 -7.34
C MET A 145 -16.39 -17.11 -7.87
N THR A 146 -15.49 -16.38 -8.55
CA THR A 146 -14.29 -16.98 -9.14
C THR A 146 -13.28 -17.39 -8.09
N ALA A 147 -13.08 -16.63 -7.01
CA ALA A 147 -12.25 -17.00 -5.88
C ALA A 147 -12.76 -18.28 -5.19
N GLY A 148 -14.08 -18.41 -4.99
CA GLY A 148 -14.70 -19.61 -4.43
C GLY A 148 -14.46 -20.84 -5.29
N LEU A 149 -14.71 -20.74 -6.61
CA LEU A 149 -14.44 -21.82 -7.55
C LEU A 149 -12.96 -22.18 -7.62
N GLN A 150 -12.08 -21.19 -7.69
CA GLN A 150 -10.63 -21.40 -7.69
C GLN A 150 -10.18 -22.09 -6.41
N HIS A 151 -10.70 -21.70 -5.25
CA HIS A 151 -10.34 -22.33 -3.99
C HIS A 151 -10.65 -23.84 -3.98
N ILE A 152 -11.83 -24.22 -4.46
CA ILE A 152 -12.25 -25.63 -4.59
C ILE A 152 -11.35 -26.38 -5.58
N LEU A 153 -10.97 -25.74 -6.69
CA LEU A 153 -10.18 -26.34 -7.76
C LEU A 153 -8.64 -26.22 -7.56
N GLY A 154 -8.16 -25.84 -6.38
CA GLY A 154 -6.72 -25.77 -6.09
C GLY A 154 -6.00 -24.53 -6.68
N GLY A 155 -6.73 -23.45 -6.89
CA GLY A 155 -6.22 -22.10 -7.16
C GLY A 155 -6.26 -21.62 -8.60
N SER A 156 -6.85 -22.40 -9.51
CA SER A 156 -7.12 -21.94 -10.88
C SER A 156 -8.24 -22.75 -11.50
N ILE A 157 -9.03 -22.07 -12.34
CA ILE A 157 -10.02 -22.70 -13.20
C ILE A 157 -9.31 -23.02 -14.52
N PHE A 158 -9.18 -24.31 -14.86
CA PHE A 158 -8.50 -24.81 -16.08
C PHE A 158 -7.06 -24.31 -16.30
N GLY A 159 -6.32 -23.97 -15.24
CA GLY A 159 -4.94 -23.49 -15.37
C GLY A 159 -4.80 -22.04 -15.84
N MET A 160 -5.92 -21.30 -15.91
CA MET A 160 -5.92 -19.87 -16.25
C MET A 160 -5.05 -19.04 -15.28
N ARG A 161 -4.18 -18.22 -15.86
CA ARG A 161 -3.43 -17.14 -15.19
C ARG A 161 -4.09 -15.82 -15.54
N LEU A 162 -4.64 -15.14 -14.54
CA LEU A 162 -5.16 -13.78 -14.71
C LEU A 162 -3.99 -12.79 -14.75
N LYS A 163 -4.11 -11.79 -15.61
CA LYS A 163 -3.14 -10.69 -15.71
C LYS A 163 -3.42 -9.67 -14.61
N SER A 164 -2.37 -9.00 -14.16
CA SER A 164 -2.42 -7.85 -13.26
C SER A 164 -1.69 -6.71 -13.94
N ALA A 165 -2.03 -5.47 -13.60
CA ALA A 165 -1.40 -4.26 -14.09
C ALA A 165 -0.88 -3.43 -12.89
N PRO A 166 0.06 -2.50 -13.09
CA PRO A 166 0.50 -1.61 -12.01
C PRO A 166 -0.65 -0.77 -11.45
N ASP A 167 -0.68 -0.60 -10.13
CA ASP A 167 -1.79 0.03 -9.39
C ASP A 167 -2.13 1.45 -9.89
N HIS A 168 -1.12 2.28 -10.16
CA HIS A 168 -1.31 3.64 -10.68
C HIS A 168 -2.06 3.69 -12.02
N THR A 169 -1.92 2.68 -12.89
CA THR A 169 -2.56 2.63 -14.21
C THR A 169 -4.08 2.44 -14.17
N HIS A 170 -4.62 2.06 -13.02
CA HIS A 170 -6.06 1.88 -12.84
C HIS A 170 -6.82 3.18 -12.59
N LEU A 171 -6.11 4.25 -12.21
CA LEU A 171 -6.71 5.53 -11.89
C LEU A 171 -7.28 6.18 -13.16
N LYS A 172 -8.57 6.48 -13.15
CA LYS A 172 -9.20 7.24 -14.23
C LYS A 172 -9.07 8.73 -13.97
N THR A 173 -9.03 9.51 -15.05
CA THR A 173 -9.15 10.97 -14.93
C THR A 173 -10.53 11.33 -14.35
N VAL A 174 -10.66 12.51 -13.76
CA VAL A 174 -11.94 13.02 -13.22
C VAL A 174 -13.02 12.98 -14.30
N LYS A 175 -12.66 13.38 -15.52
CA LYS A 175 -13.54 13.35 -16.69
C LYS A 175 -14.00 11.94 -17.06
N GLU A 176 -13.10 10.96 -17.09
CA GLU A 176 -13.44 9.57 -17.43
C GLU A 176 -14.28 8.88 -16.35
N PHE A 177 -14.06 9.22 -15.08
CA PHE A 177 -14.78 8.59 -13.96
C PHE A 177 -16.15 9.23 -13.72
N TYR A 178 -16.22 10.57 -13.67
CA TYR A 178 -17.44 11.32 -13.34
C TYR A 178 -18.19 11.88 -14.55
N GLY A 179 -17.62 11.80 -15.75
CA GLY A 179 -18.20 12.35 -16.98
C GLY A 179 -18.14 13.88 -17.08
N ARG A 180 -17.36 14.55 -16.22
CA ARG A 180 -17.23 16.02 -16.15
C ARG A 180 -15.88 16.44 -15.58
N GLU A 181 -15.50 17.70 -15.79
CA GLU A 181 -14.20 18.25 -15.37
C GLU A 181 -14.08 18.48 -13.84
N ASN A 182 -15.22 18.60 -13.13
CA ASN A 182 -15.25 18.88 -11.69
C ASN A 182 -16.23 17.98 -10.94
N VAL A 183 -15.85 17.59 -9.73
CA VAL A 183 -16.70 16.82 -8.82
C VAL A 183 -17.59 17.72 -7.95
N THR A 184 -18.74 17.19 -7.56
CA THR A 184 -19.64 17.81 -6.58
C THR A 184 -19.14 17.58 -5.16
N ASP A 185 -19.59 18.39 -4.20
CA ASP A 185 -19.21 18.21 -2.79
C ASP A 185 -19.65 16.85 -2.23
N HIS A 186 -20.77 16.31 -2.71
CA HIS A 186 -21.21 14.96 -2.38
C HIS A 186 -20.22 13.89 -2.88
N GLU A 187 -19.67 14.04 -4.08
CA GLU A 187 -18.71 13.08 -4.66
C GLU A 187 -17.33 13.15 -4.03
N LYS A 188 -16.90 14.34 -3.57
CA LYS A 188 -15.71 14.44 -2.71
C LYS A 188 -15.86 13.55 -1.49
N GLY A 189 -17.10 13.42 -0.99
CA GLY A 189 -17.46 12.47 0.06
C GLY A 189 -16.87 12.81 1.41
N ASP A 190 -16.56 14.09 1.63
CA ASP A 190 -15.99 14.63 2.86
C ASP A 190 -16.92 14.37 4.04
N ILE A 191 -16.31 14.13 5.20
CA ILE A 191 -17.03 13.88 6.44
C ILE A 191 -16.57 14.85 7.51
N LYS A 192 -17.41 15.05 8.52
CA LYS A 192 -17.00 15.76 9.72
C LYS A 192 -16.23 14.80 10.64
N TYR A 193 -15.07 15.23 11.09
CA TYR A 193 -14.30 14.56 12.12
C TYR A 193 -14.73 15.06 13.51
N ASP A 194 -15.11 14.15 14.40
CA ASP A 194 -15.64 14.48 15.73
C ASP A 194 -14.59 14.40 16.86
N GLY A 195 -13.37 13.93 16.55
CA GLY A 195 -12.28 13.80 17.51
C GLY A 195 -12.49 12.69 18.55
N SER A 196 -13.48 11.82 18.37
CA SER A 196 -13.83 10.73 19.29
C SER A 196 -13.95 9.38 18.58
N LEU A 197 -14.85 9.28 17.61
CA LEU A 197 -14.99 8.12 16.73
C LEU A 197 -14.22 8.33 15.44
N THR A 198 -14.23 9.56 14.91
CA THR A 198 -13.60 9.94 13.65
C THR A 198 -12.54 11.02 13.86
N PHE A 199 -11.42 10.89 13.16
CA PHE A 199 -10.24 11.73 13.32
C PHE A 199 -9.74 12.18 11.95
N ASP A 200 -9.29 13.43 11.87
CA ASP A 200 -8.58 13.98 10.72
C ASP A 200 -7.15 13.42 10.62
N LYS A 201 -6.47 13.68 9.49
CA LYS A 201 -5.12 13.16 9.23
C LYS A 201 -4.07 13.76 10.17
N GLU A 202 -4.21 15.01 10.59
CA GLU A 202 -3.27 15.66 11.51
C GLU A 202 -3.29 15.00 12.89
N THR A 203 -4.49 14.74 13.41
CA THR A 203 -4.68 13.97 14.64
C THR A 203 -4.06 12.57 14.49
N ASP A 204 -4.30 11.89 13.38
CA ASP A 204 -3.74 10.56 13.12
C ASP A 204 -2.20 10.57 13.03
N ILE A 205 -1.59 11.60 12.44
CA ILE A 205 -0.12 11.80 12.43
C ILE A 205 0.41 11.94 13.86
N TYR A 206 -0.24 12.75 14.71
CA TYR A 206 0.14 12.87 16.11
C TYR A 206 0.14 11.50 16.81
N TYR A 207 -0.90 10.68 16.61
CA TYR A 207 -0.99 9.35 17.19
C TYR A 207 -0.07 8.30 16.52
N SER A 208 0.50 8.59 15.35
CA SER A 208 1.57 7.76 14.75
C SER A 208 2.93 7.99 15.41
N GLY A 209 3.10 9.14 16.05
CA GLY A 209 4.38 9.60 16.60
C GLY A 209 5.45 9.84 15.52
N ALA A 210 5.04 10.00 14.25
CA ALA A 210 5.96 10.25 13.15
C ALA A 210 6.68 11.57 13.35
N THR A 211 8.01 11.53 13.28
CA THR A 211 8.89 12.69 13.40
C THR A 211 10.10 12.53 12.51
N HIS A 212 10.59 13.62 11.94
CA HIS A 212 11.85 13.68 11.17
C HIS A 212 12.60 14.96 11.56
N GLU A 213 13.91 14.98 11.34
CA GLU A 213 14.67 16.23 11.37
C GLU A 213 14.17 17.15 10.24
N GLU A 214 13.84 18.40 10.55
CA GLU A 214 13.28 19.33 9.56
C GLU A 214 14.36 19.96 8.69
N ASP A 215 15.60 20.05 9.20
CA ASP A 215 16.77 20.49 8.44
C ASP A 215 17.42 19.35 7.63
N GLN A 216 16.59 18.58 6.93
CA GLN A 216 17.03 17.53 6.00
C GLN A 216 16.28 17.65 4.66
N PRO A 217 16.86 17.22 3.53
CA PRO A 217 16.15 17.20 2.27
C PRO A 217 14.93 16.26 2.34
N PRO A 218 13.78 16.64 1.75
CA PRO A 218 12.62 15.75 1.70
C PRO A 218 12.96 14.43 1.02
N HIS A 219 12.67 13.32 1.69
CA HIS A 219 12.89 11.96 1.18
C HIS A 219 11.81 11.50 0.16
N LEU A 220 10.93 12.43 -0.23
CA LEU A 220 9.88 12.26 -1.23
C LEU A 220 10.26 13.13 -2.42
N HIS A 221 10.97 12.55 -3.38
CA HIS A 221 11.49 13.27 -4.52
C HIS A 221 10.40 13.39 -5.58
N ILE A 222 9.96 14.62 -5.85
CA ILE A 222 9.09 14.95 -6.98
C ILE A 222 9.99 15.32 -8.16
N ARG A 223 9.95 14.55 -9.25
CA ARG A 223 10.86 14.74 -10.40
C ARG A 223 10.53 15.99 -11.19
N ASP A 224 9.25 16.24 -11.42
CA ASP A 224 8.74 17.38 -12.18
C ASP A 224 7.52 18.00 -11.50
N TYR A 225 7.72 19.17 -10.90
CA TYR A 225 6.65 19.91 -10.22
C TYR A 225 5.62 20.50 -11.20
N ASP A 226 5.99 20.78 -12.45
CA ASP A 226 5.07 21.34 -13.44
C ASP A 226 3.94 20.34 -13.76
N ILE A 227 4.25 19.04 -13.78
CA ILE A 227 3.23 17.97 -13.89
C ILE A 227 2.23 18.07 -12.73
N CYS A 228 2.71 18.32 -11.50
CA CYS A 228 1.84 18.45 -10.34
C CYS A 228 0.92 19.67 -10.42
N TYR A 229 1.40 20.81 -10.93
CA TYR A 229 0.64 22.07 -11.00
C TYR A 229 -0.34 22.14 -12.17
N THR A 230 -0.03 21.45 -13.26
CA THR A 230 -0.77 21.48 -14.51
C THR A 230 -1.54 20.18 -14.70
N ARG A 231 -0.92 19.19 -15.37
CA ARG A 231 -1.57 17.97 -15.86
C ARG A 231 -2.25 17.18 -14.74
N CYS A 232 -1.58 16.99 -13.61
CA CYS A 232 -2.15 16.26 -12.47
C CYS A 232 -3.32 16.98 -11.81
N THR A 233 -3.26 18.31 -11.73
CA THR A 233 -4.39 19.10 -11.24
C THR A 233 -5.57 19.04 -12.19
N GLU A 234 -5.33 19.09 -13.50
CA GLU A 234 -6.39 19.08 -14.52
C GLU A 234 -7.02 17.68 -14.68
N GLU A 235 -6.21 16.64 -14.83
CA GLU A 235 -6.69 15.28 -15.12
C GLU A 235 -7.22 14.57 -13.87
N TYR A 236 -6.58 14.76 -12.71
CA TYR A 236 -6.85 13.96 -11.51
C TYR A 236 -7.16 14.80 -10.25
N GLN A 237 -7.06 16.13 -10.33
CA GLN A 237 -7.16 17.03 -9.18
C GLN A 237 -6.25 16.60 -8.01
N ASN A 238 -4.98 16.29 -8.33
CA ASN A 238 -3.92 15.93 -7.39
C ASN A 238 -4.30 14.85 -6.37
N PRO A 239 -4.39 13.57 -6.78
CA PRO A 239 -4.84 12.49 -5.91
C PRO A 239 -3.91 12.24 -4.72
N CYS A 240 -2.67 12.74 -4.75
CA CYS A 240 -1.71 12.63 -3.65
C CYS A 240 -2.16 13.29 -2.35
N VAL A 241 -2.98 14.34 -2.42
CA VAL A 241 -3.56 14.99 -1.23
C VAL A 241 -4.59 14.08 -0.53
N ARG A 242 -5.11 13.06 -1.24
CA ARG A 242 -6.12 12.11 -0.76
C ARG A 242 -5.50 10.77 -0.39
N PHE A 243 -4.80 10.12 -1.31
CA PHE A 243 -4.24 8.78 -1.06
C PHE A 243 -3.15 8.79 0.01
N CYS A 244 -2.53 9.95 0.28
CA CYS A 244 -1.56 10.07 1.36
C CYS A 244 -2.30 9.96 2.71
N PRO A 245 -1.96 8.97 3.55
CA PRO A 245 -2.60 8.80 4.86
C PRO A 245 -2.12 9.81 5.90
N ALA A 246 -1.11 10.62 5.58
CA ALA A 246 -0.37 11.43 6.55
C ALA A 246 -0.19 12.88 6.07
N GLN A 247 -1.09 13.39 5.24
CA GLN A 247 -1.16 14.81 4.84
C GLN A 247 0.23 15.41 4.50
N VAL A 248 1.03 14.66 3.74
CA VAL A 248 2.37 15.09 3.35
C VAL A 248 2.30 16.05 2.15
N TYR A 249 1.29 15.91 1.31
CA TYR A 249 1.10 16.71 0.10
C TYR A 249 -0.08 17.65 0.29
N GLU A 250 0.18 18.94 0.15
CA GLU A 250 -0.84 19.99 0.18
C GLU A 250 -0.66 20.89 -1.04
N MET A 251 -1.77 21.21 -1.70
CA MET A 251 -1.78 22.15 -2.83
C MET A 251 -2.33 23.48 -2.35
N GLU A 252 -1.47 24.48 -2.25
CA GLU A 252 -1.81 25.84 -1.86
C GLU A 252 -1.91 26.73 -3.13
N ILE A 253 -2.59 27.86 -3.01
CA ILE A 253 -2.61 28.90 -4.04
C ILE A 253 -1.94 30.12 -3.44
N ASP A 254 -0.82 30.55 -4.03
CA ASP A 254 -0.13 31.78 -3.64
C ASP A 254 -1.06 32.96 -3.88
N GLU A 255 -1.40 33.70 -2.82
CA GLU A 255 -2.33 34.83 -2.88
C GLU A 255 -1.83 36.00 -3.73
N ALA A 256 -0.51 36.18 -3.84
CA ALA A 256 0.12 37.27 -4.58
C ALA A 256 0.24 36.97 -6.08
N THR A 257 0.55 35.72 -6.44
CA THR A 257 0.79 35.32 -7.83
C THR A 257 -0.38 34.57 -8.47
N GLY A 258 -1.31 34.06 -7.66
CA GLY A 258 -2.41 33.19 -8.09
C GLY A 258 -1.95 31.82 -8.58
N LYS A 259 -0.66 31.49 -8.42
CA LYS A 259 -0.09 30.21 -8.86
C LYS A 259 -0.32 29.14 -7.80
N ARG A 260 -0.47 27.90 -8.27
CA ARG A 260 -0.52 26.73 -7.41
C ARG A 260 0.89 26.38 -6.94
N GLU A 261 1.04 26.07 -5.66
CA GLU A 261 2.28 25.62 -5.06
C GLU A 261 2.05 24.33 -4.26
N MET A 262 3.00 23.42 -4.35
CA MET A 262 2.95 22.14 -3.65
C MET A 262 3.76 22.30 -2.37
N ARG A 263 3.08 22.30 -1.24
CA ARG A 263 3.70 22.26 0.06
C ARG A 263 3.90 20.81 0.49
N LEU A 264 5.16 20.46 0.78
CA LEU A 264 5.56 19.10 1.14
C LEU A 264 5.91 19.00 2.62
N ASN A 265 4.97 18.53 3.43
CA ASN A 265 5.13 18.31 4.86
C ASN A 265 5.78 16.94 5.14
N PHE A 266 7.00 16.72 4.64
CA PHE A 266 7.67 15.41 4.67
C PHE A 266 7.90 14.87 6.09
N SER A 267 7.97 15.75 7.10
CA SER A 267 8.08 15.36 8.51
C SER A 267 6.90 14.53 9.01
N ASN A 268 5.74 14.63 8.36
CA ASN A 268 4.55 13.83 8.68
C ASN A 268 4.62 12.39 8.15
N CYS A 269 5.57 12.06 7.28
CA CYS A 269 5.56 10.80 6.52
C CYS A 269 5.60 9.56 7.42
N VAL A 270 4.58 8.69 7.32
CA VAL A 270 4.52 7.41 8.05
C VAL A 270 5.18 6.24 7.32
N HIS A 271 5.95 6.54 6.26
CA HIS A 271 6.69 5.56 5.43
C HIS A 271 5.79 4.47 4.83
N CYS A 272 4.53 4.81 4.50
CA CYS A 272 3.55 3.84 4.00
C CYS A 272 3.85 3.31 2.59
N LYS A 273 4.64 4.05 1.79
CA LYS A 273 4.95 3.83 0.36
C LYS A 273 3.82 4.03 -0.64
N THR A 274 2.60 4.37 -0.22
CA THR A 274 1.45 4.57 -1.12
C THR A 274 1.73 5.55 -2.26
N CYS A 275 2.38 6.67 -1.99
CA CYS A 275 2.67 7.70 -2.99
C CYS A 275 3.59 7.24 -4.13
N ASP A 276 4.56 6.38 -3.81
CA ASP A 276 5.50 5.77 -4.77
C ASP A 276 4.80 4.74 -5.68
N ILE A 277 3.63 4.22 -5.25
CA ILE A 277 2.88 3.17 -5.93
C ILE A 277 1.69 3.73 -6.74
N LYS A 278 1.02 4.76 -6.19
CA LYS A 278 -0.30 5.22 -6.67
C LYS A 278 -0.28 6.53 -7.45
N ASP A 279 0.85 7.20 -7.55
CA ASP A 279 0.98 8.39 -8.40
C ASP A 279 0.75 8.04 -9.88
N PRO A 280 -0.29 8.59 -10.55
CA PRO A 280 -0.62 8.26 -11.93
C PRO A 280 0.51 8.53 -12.92
N TYR A 281 1.46 9.41 -12.59
CA TYR A 281 2.58 9.76 -13.47
C TYR A 281 3.92 9.19 -13.02
N GLU A 282 3.97 8.38 -11.96
CA GLU A 282 5.22 7.86 -11.39
C GLU A 282 6.28 8.97 -11.15
N ASN A 283 5.80 10.15 -10.74
CA ASN A 283 6.58 11.38 -10.57
C ASN A 283 7.19 11.48 -9.17
N ILE A 284 6.59 10.82 -8.19
CA ILE A 284 7.08 10.71 -6.82
C ILE A 284 8.00 9.49 -6.69
N THR A 285 9.16 9.65 -6.08
CA THR A 285 10.05 8.56 -5.66
C THR A 285 10.32 8.65 -4.18
N TRP A 286 9.96 7.59 -3.43
CA TRP A 286 10.29 7.49 -2.01
C TRP A 286 11.71 6.97 -1.84
N VAL A 287 12.53 7.66 -1.05
CA VAL A 287 13.82 7.15 -0.55
C VAL A 287 13.81 7.12 0.96
N ALA A 288 14.77 6.40 1.55
CA ALA A 288 14.91 6.39 3.00
C ALA A 288 15.40 7.78 3.49
N PRO A 289 14.74 8.39 4.50
CA PRO A 289 15.28 9.57 5.16
C PRO A 289 16.48 9.22 6.05
N GLU A 290 17.00 10.21 6.76
CA GLU A 290 17.98 9.97 7.82
C GLU A 290 17.47 8.96 8.86
N GLY A 291 18.40 8.14 9.36
CA GLY A 291 18.10 7.06 10.30
C GLY A 291 17.48 7.59 11.60
N GLY A 292 16.40 6.94 12.04
CA GLY A 292 15.65 7.34 13.24
C GLY A 292 14.44 8.24 12.96
N GLY A 293 14.31 8.78 11.74
CA GLY A 293 13.09 9.43 11.27
C GLY A 293 11.98 8.42 10.96
N GLY A 294 10.72 8.86 11.07
CA GLY A 294 9.53 8.07 10.75
C GLY A 294 8.61 7.80 11.94
N PRO A 295 7.64 6.88 11.77
CA PRO A 295 6.64 6.57 12.80
C PRO A 295 7.23 5.89 14.03
N LYS A 296 6.61 6.12 15.21
CA LYS A 296 6.98 5.51 16.49
C LYS A 296 5.91 4.54 16.96
N TYR A 297 5.79 3.43 16.23
CA TYR A 297 4.85 2.36 16.53
C TYR A 297 5.33 1.51 17.71
N ASN A 298 4.55 1.47 18.80
CA ASN A 298 4.93 0.83 20.06
C ASN A 298 3.95 -0.27 20.48
N ILE A 299 2.72 -0.21 19.96
CA ILE A 299 1.63 -1.14 20.29
C ILE A 299 0.97 -1.74 19.04
N MET A 300 1.55 -1.48 17.86
CA MET A 300 1.14 -2.02 16.56
C MET A 300 1.94 -3.27 16.19
#